data_AF-W9SWQ2-F1
#
_entry.id   AF-W9SWQ2-F1
#
_cell.length_a   1.000
_cell.length_b   1.000
_cell.length_c   1.000
_cell.angle_alpha   90.00
_cell.angle_beta   90.00
_cell.angle_gamma   90.00
#
_symmetry.space_group_name_H-M   'P 1'
#
loop_
_entity.id
_entity.type
_entity.pdbx_description
1 polymer ?
#
loop_
_entity_poly.entity_id
_entity_poly.type
_entity_poly.pdbx_seq_one_letter_code
_entity_poly.pdbx_strand_id
1 'polypeptide(L)'
;MNWNSVLPLGIVLSSLLPGLVIFALREDQQRLRVSLNLLGVTLKLLLVGGMLYGVSQGVGFRFSVPLLPGAALVLQGDALSLLFVALSSLLWAMTTVYAIAYLEDSPLRSRFFGYFSLCVSATVGVALAGNLVSFLLFYEMLTLATFPLVVHRGTPEALRAGRIYLAYTVGGGALVLMGVALLHSLAGTPDFQAAGYLLERVGEHDVALRVAFVLLILGLGVKAALIPLHGWLPQAMVAPAPVSALLHAVAVVKAGAFGIVRVVYDVFGAEALTRLELAGPLLWLAAATILYGSLRALQQQELKKRLAYSTISQVSYVTLGVALLGPIAAIGGLVHLVHQG
;
A
#
# COMPACT_ATOMS: atom_id res chain seq x y z
N MET A 1 5.59 -12.38 -25.73
CA MET A 1 4.95 -12.30 -24.40
C MET A 1 3.48 -12.69 -24.56
N ASN A 2 2.95 -13.62 -23.73
CA ASN A 2 1.54 -14.02 -23.76
C ASN A 2 0.68 -12.98 -23.02
N TRP A 3 -0.61 -12.84 -23.35
CA TRP A 3 -1.55 -11.93 -22.67
C TRP A 3 -1.48 -12.06 -21.14
N ASN A 4 -1.43 -13.30 -20.63
CA ASN A 4 -1.34 -13.59 -19.19
C ASN A 4 -0.07 -13.04 -18.53
N SER A 5 1.01 -12.85 -19.32
CA SER A 5 2.26 -12.27 -18.84
C SER A 5 2.31 -10.76 -18.95
N VAL A 6 1.55 -10.14 -19.87
CA VAL A 6 1.58 -8.68 -20.07
C VAL A 6 0.51 -7.97 -19.24
N LEU A 7 -0.61 -8.65 -18.95
CA LEU A 7 -1.75 -8.04 -18.27
C LEU A 7 -1.39 -7.39 -16.92
N PRO A 8 -0.64 -8.02 -15.99
CA PRO A 8 -0.23 -7.37 -14.74
C PRO A 8 0.54 -6.07 -14.97
N LEU A 9 1.47 -6.07 -15.93
CA LEU A 9 2.22 -4.88 -16.31
C LEU A 9 1.30 -3.83 -16.92
N GLY A 10 0.37 -4.23 -17.79
CA GLY A 10 -0.64 -3.34 -18.39
C GLY A 10 -1.49 -2.63 -17.34
N ILE A 11 -1.88 -3.32 -16.26
CA ILE A 11 -2.62 -2.71 -15.15
C ILE A 11 -1.78 -1.61 -14.48
N VAL A 12 -0.50 -1.84 -14.22
CA VAL A 12 0.40 -0.82 -13.64
C VAL A 12 0.56 0.36 -14.62
N LEU A 13 0.84 0.06 -15.89
CA LEU A 13 1.07 1.06 -16.95
C LEU A 13 -0.16 1.92 -17.27
N SER A 14 -1.37 1.39 -17.09
CA SER A 14 -2.62 2.11 -17.37
C SER A 14 -2.78 3.41 -16.58
N SER A 15 -2.15 3.53 -15.41
CA SER A 15 -2.05 4.79 -14.65
C SER A 15 -0.69 5.46 -14.78
N LEU A 16 0.39 4.69 -14.94
CA LEU A 16 1.74 5.24 -15.04
C LEU A 16 1.90 6.13 -16.29
N LEU A 17 1.51 5.63 -17.46
CA LEU A 17 1.72 6.32 -18.73
C LEU A 17 0.91 7.63 -18.81
N PRO A 18 -0.40 7.66 -18.49
CA PRO A 18 -1.13 8.92 -18.38
C PRO A 18 -0.47 9.89 -17.39
N GLY A 19 -0.04 9.42 -16.22
CA GLY A 19 0.64 10.24 -15.21
C GLY A 19 1.91 10.92 -15.74
N LEU A 20 2.77 10.16 -16.44
CA LEU A 20 4.00 10.67 -17.06
C LEU A 20 3.70 11.72 -18.14
N VAL A 21 2.71 11.46 -18.99
CA VAL A 21 2.29 12.42 -20.03
C VAL A 21 1.71 13.69 -19.39
N ILE A 22 0.91 13.55 -18.33
CA ILE A 22 0.27 14.68 -17.63
C ILE A 22 1.29 15.67 -17.07
N PHE A 23 2.48 15.22 -16.62
CA PHE A 23 3.53 16.14 -16.16
C PHE A 23 4.02 17.11 -17.24
N ALA A 24 3.98 16.70 -18.51
CA ALA A 24 4.39 17.53 -19.64
C ALA A 24 3.27 18.46 -20.16
N LEU A 25 2.03 18.30 -19.68
CA LEU A 25 0.90 19.09 -20.14
C LEU A 25 0.89 20.49 -19.53
N ARG A 26 0.64 21.48 -20.39
CA ARG A 26 0.39 22.86 -19.99
C ARG A 26 -0.92 22.98 -19.20
N GLU A 27 -1.01 23.95 -18.29
CA GLU A 27 -2.16 24.09 -17.38
C GLU A 27 -3.48 24.49 -18.07
N ASP A 28 -3.40 25.05 -19.28
CA ASP A 28 -4.53 25.40 -20.15
C ASP A 28 -5.14 24.16 -20.85
N GLN A 29 -4.40 23.05 -20.96
CA GLN A 29 -4.83 21.81 -21.62
C GLN A 29 -5.75 20.94 -20.73
N GLN A 30 -6.78 21.56 -20.16
CA GLN A 30 -7.67 20.93 -19.17
C GLN A 30 -8.38 19.68 -19.72
N ARG A 31 -8.96 19.78 -20.93
CA ARG A 31 -9.71 18.68 -21.57
C ARG A 31 -8.85 17.45 -21.82
N LEU A 32 -7.61 17.65 -22.28
CA LEU A 32 -6.67 16.56 -22.55
C LEU A 32 -6.27 15.86 -21.24
N ARG A 33 -5.95 16.62 -20.20
CA ARG A 33 -5.62 16.06 -18.88
C ARG A 33 -6.77 15.25 -18.29
N VAL A 34 -7.99 15.76 -18.35
CA VAL A 34 -9.19 15.04 -17.88
C VAL A 34 -9.40 13.75 -18.68
N SER A 35 -9.30 13.84 -20.02
CA SER A 35 -9.47 12.68 -20.91
C SER A 35 -8.44 11.58 -20.62
N LEU A 36 -7.16 11.95 -20.41
CA LEU A 36 -6.10 11.00 -20.07
C LEU A 36 -6.32 10.30 -18.73
N ASN A 37 -6.75 11.04 -17.70
CA ASN A 37 -7.08 10.45 -16.40
C ASN A 37 -8.25 9.47 -16.52
N LEU A 38 -9.35 9.89 -17.15
CA LEU A 38 -10.54 9.05 -17.31
C LEU A 38 -10.28 7.82 -18.19
N LEU A 39 -9.47 7.96 -19.23
CA LEU A 39 -9.03 6.84 -20.06
C LEU A 39 -8.16 5.86 -19.26
N GLY A 40 -7.22 6.37 -18.45
CA GLY A 40 -6.42 5.54 -17.55
C GLY A 40 -7.27 4.78 -16.53
N VAL A 41 -8.26 5.45 -15.93
CA VAL A 41 -9.23 4.84 -15.01
C VAL A 41 -10.02 3.73 -15.70
N THR A 42 -10.61 4.03 -16.86
CA THR A 42 -11.44 3.09 -17.61
C THR A 42 -10.62 1.87 -18.03
N LEU A 43 -9.43 2.09 -18.59
CA LEU A 43 -8.54 1.02 -19.00
C LEU A 43 -8.14 0.15 -17.81
N LYS A 44 -7.81 0.74 -16.66
CA LYS A 44 -7.47 -0.02 -15.46
C LYS A 44 -8.62 -0.90 -14.99
N LEU A 45 -9.84 -0.35 -14.90
CA LEU A 45 -11.02 -1.12 -14.48
C LEU A 45 -11.30 -2.29 -15.43
N LEU A 46 -11.16 -2.09 -16.74
CA LEU A 46 -11.32 -3.16 -17.74
C LEU A 46 -10.24 -4.23 -17.60
N LEU A 47 -8.97 -3.85 -17.44
CA LEU A 47 -7.87 -4.81 -17.28
C LEU A 47 -7.99 -5.60 -15.97
N VAL A 48 -8.37 -4.95 -14.87
CA VAL A 48 -8.63 -5.61 -13.58
C VAL A 48 -9.84 -6.53 -13.67
N GLY A 49 -10.92 -6.12 -14.34
CA GLY A 49 -12.07 -6.98 -14.62
C GLY A 49 -11.70 -8.22 -15.44
N GLY A 50 -10.85 -8.03 -16.46
CA GLY A 50 -10.29 -9.13 -17.25
C GLY A 50 -9.41 -10.09 -16.42
N MET A 51 -8.62 -9.55 -15.48
CA MET A 51 -7.83 -10.36 -14.55
C MET A 51 -8.71 -11.17 -13.61
N LEU A 52 -9.71 -10.54 -12.99
CA LEU A 52 -10.67 -11.18 -12.09
C LEU A 52 -11.41 -12.31 -12.81
N TYR A 53 -11.89 -12.06 -14.03
CA TYR A 53 -12.54 -13.07 -14.84
C TYR A 53 -11.58 -14.22 -15.17
N GLY A 54 -10.37 -13.93 -15.64
CA GLY A 54 -9.37 -14.96 -15.94
C GLY A 54 -9.04 -15.84 -14.74
N VAL A 55 -8.83 -15.24 -13.56
CA VAL A 55 -8.55 -16.01 -12.33
C VAL A 55 -9.76 -16.84 -11.91
N SER A 56 -10.99 -16.35 -12.11
CA SER A 56 -12.21 -17.16 -11.87
C SER A 56 -12.27 -18.43 -12.76
N GLN A 57 -11.60 -18.41 -13.91
CA GLN A 57 -11.46 -19.55 -14.83
C GLN A 57 -10.19 -20.39 -14.56
N GLY A 58 -9.48 -20.14 -13.47
CA GLY A 58 -8.25 -20.84 -13.10
C GLY A 58 -6.99 -20.37 -13.85
N VAL A 59 -7.03 -19.23 -14.54
CA VAL A 59 -5.87 -18.68 -15.26
C VAL A 59 -4.95 -17.92 -14.32
N GLY A 60 -3.68 -18.30 -14.27
CA GLY A 60 -2.64 -17.57 -13.55
C GLY A 60 -2.07 -16.40 -14.37
N PHE A 61 -1.94 -15.24 -13.74
CA PHE A 61 -1.31 -14.05 -14.34
C PHE A 61 0.02 -13.75 -13.64
N ARG A 62 1.12 -13.75 -14.40
CA ARG A 62 2.46 -13.51 -13.88
C ARG A 62 3.34 -12.82 -14.92
N PHE A 63 3.88 -11.67 -14.55
CA PHE A 63 4.94 -10.96 -15.25
C PHE A 63 6.22 -11.07 -14.42
N SER A 64 7.35 -11.35 -15.06
CA SER A 64 8.65 -11.41 -14.38
C SER A 64 9.77 -10.94 -15.29
N VAL A 65 10.62 -10.05 -14.77
CA VAL A 65 11.84 -9.60 -15.43
C VAL A 65 13.00 -9.58 -14.44
N PRO A 66 14.23 -9.94 -14.85
CA PRO A 66 15.41 -9.79 -14.01
C PRO A 66 15.59 -8.33 -13.59
N LEU A 67 15.79 -8.08 -12.29
CA LEU A 67 16.01 -6.73 -11.76
C LEU A 67 17.42 -6.59 -11.17
N LEU A 68 17.82 -7.54 -10.33
CA LEU A 68 19.16 -7.64 -9.73
C LEU A 68 19.64 -9.10 -9.88
N PRO A 69 20.95 -9.38 -9.72
CA PRO A 69 21.44 -10.76 -9.61
C PRO A 69 20.72 -11.49 -8.47
N GLY A 70 19.98 -12.56 -8.79
CA GLY A 70 19.21 -13.32 -7.80
C GLY A 70 17.91 -12.66 -7.30
N ALA A 71 17.45 -11.57 -7.92
CA ALA A 71 16.15 -10.95 -7.64
C ALA A 71 15.43 -10.48 -8.91
N ALA A 72 14.21 -10.96 -9.10
CA ALA A 72 13.34 -10.56 -10.21
C ALA A 72 12.29 -9.54 -9.75
N LEU A 73 11.96 -8.59 -10.61
CA LEU A 73 10.72 -7.83 -10.51
C LEU A 73 9.59 -8.75 -10.97
N VAL A 74 8.66 -9.07 -10.07
CA VAL A 74 7.53 -9.96 -10.32
C VAL A 74 6.23 -9.22 -10.03
N LEU A 75 5.31 -9.26 -11.00
CA LEU A 75 3.92 -8.87 -10.81
C LEU A 75 3.03 -10.11 -10.99
N GLN A 76 2.27 -10.46 -9.97
CA GLN A 76 1.44 -11.65 -9.90
C GLN A 76 0.03 -11.30 -9.42
N GLY A 77 -0.97 -11.89 -10.07
CA GLY A 77 -2.37 -11.75 -9.67
C GLY A 77 -2.85 -12.94 -8.85
N ASP A 78 -2.50 -13.00 -7.57
CA ASP A 78 -3.05 -13.97 -6.62
C ASP A 78 -4.35 -13.44 -5.94
N ALA A 79 -4.99 -14.26 -5.10
CA ALA A 79 -6.27 -13.90 -4.47
C ALA A 79 -6.19 -12.61 -3.61
N LEU A 80 -5.10 -12.42 -2.85
CA LEU A 80 -4.90 -11.23 -2.03
C LEU A 80 -4.60 -10.01 -2.92
N SER A 81 -3.80 -10.20 -3.98
CA SER A 81 -3.57 -9.18 -5.00
C SER A 81 -4.86 -8.70 -5.61
N LEU A 82 -5.73 -9.63 -6.05
CA LEU A 82 -6.99 -9.29 -6.71
C LEU A 82 -7.91 -8.47 -5.80
N LEU A 83 -8.02 -8.85 -4.52
CA LEU A 83 -8.80 -8.10 -3.53
C LEU A 83 -8.33 -6.65 -3.46
N PHE A 84 -7.01 -6.45 -3.30
CA PHE A 84 -6.46 -5.12 -3.10
C PHE A 84 -6.42 -4.29 -4.39
N VAL A 85 -6.08 -4.89 -5.54
CA VAL A 85 -6.10 -4.23 -6.85
C VAL A 85 -7.50 -3.79 -7.23
N ALA A 86 -8.52 -4.62 -7.01
CA ALA A 86 -9.91 -4.29 -7.30
C ALA A 86 -10.39 -3.11 -6.45
N LEU A 87 -10.16 -3.18 -5.12
CA LEU A 87 -10.46 -2.10 -4.18
C LEU A 87 -9.78 -0.78 -4.60
N SER A 88 -8.46 -0.81 -4.77
CA SER A 88 -7.69 0.39 -5.11
C SER A 88 -8.09 0.97 -6.46
N SER A 89 -8.43 0.14 -7.45
CA SER A 89 -8.85 0.62 -8.78
C SER A 89 -10.24 1.27 -8.74
N LEU A 90 -11.18 0.70 -7.99
CA LEU A 90 -12.52 1.27 -7.80
C LEU A 90 -12.45 2.61 -7.05
N LEU A 91 -11.75 2.65 -5.92
CA LEU A 91 -11.60 3.87 -5.14
C LEU A 91 -10.82 4.95 -5.90
N TRP A 92 -9.86 4.55 -6.72
CA TRP A 92 -9.18 5.48 -7.63
C TRP A 92 -10.14 6.10 -8.64
N ALA A 93 -11.05 5.32 -9.23
CA ALA A 93 -12.04 5.85 -10.15
C ALA A 93 -12.90 6.94 -9.48
N MET A 94 -13.43 6.64 -8.30
CA MET A 94 -14.25 7.59 -7.53
C MET A 94 -13.47 8.84 -7.13
N THR A 95 -12.25 8.67 -6.60
CA THR A 95 -11.42 9.78 -6.16
C THR A 95 -10.89 10.64 -7.31
N THR A 96 -10.69 10.07 -8.51
CA THR A 96 -10.31 10.82 -9.71
C THR A 96 -11.44 11.74 -10.15
N VAL A 97 -12.67 11.22 -10.24
CA VAL A 97 -13.85 12.03 -10.57
C VAL A 97 -14.02 13.16 -9.56
N TYR A 98 -13.92 12.85 -8.27
CA TYR A 98 -13.98 13.85 -7.22
C TYR A 98 -12.85 14.90 -7.32
N ALA A 99 -11.61 14.47 -7.58
CA ALA A 99 -10.46 15.36 -7.69
C ALA A 99 -10.56 16.33 -8.87
N ILE A 100 -11.14 15.90 -10.01
CA ILE A 100 -11.36 16.75 -11.18
C ILE A 100 -12.26 17.92 -10.84
N ALA A 101 -13.39 17.66 -10.15
CA ALA A 101 -14.29 18.71 -9.70
C ALA A 101 -13.68 19.57 -8.57
N TYR A 102 -13.03 18.94 -7.59
CA TYR A 102 -12.47 19.64 -6.43
C TYR A 102 -11.36 20.63 -6.79
N LEU A 103 -10.56 20.32 -7.82
CA LEU A 103 -9.44 21.15 -8.26
C LEU A 103 -9.80 22.05 -9.45
N GLU A 104 -11.07 22.23 -9.78
CA GLU A 104 -11.48 23.22 -10.76
C GLU A 104 -10.91 24.59 -10.36
N ASP A 105 -10.30 25.27 -11.34
CA ASP A 105 -9.58 26.55 -11.16
C ASP A 105 -8.42 26.60 -10.15
N SER A 106 -8.00 25.45 -9.62
CA SER A 106 -6.80 25.36 -8.79
C SER A 106 -5.52 25.48 -9.64
N PRO A 107 -4.43 26.10 -9.14
CA PRO A 107 -3.15 26.08 -9.83
C PRO A 107 -2.46 24.70 -9.74
N LEU A 108 -1.47 24.45 -10.62
CA LEU A 108 -0.58 23.27 -10.56
C LEU A 108 -1.31 21.92 -10.67
N ARG A 109 -2.40 21.86 -11.45
CA ARG A 109 -3.22 20.66 -11.63
C ARG A 109 -2.47 19.56 -12.38
N SER A 110 -1.62 19.89 -13.34
CA SER A 110 -0.81 18.89 -14.05
C SER A 110 0.14 18.19 -13.07
N ARG A 111 0.79 18.94 -12.18
CA ARG A 111 1.60 18.37 -11.10
C ARG A 111 0.78 17.47 -10.18
N PHE A 112 -0.42 17.91 -9.78
CA PHE A 112 -1.31 17.11 -8.93
C PHE A 112 -1.66 15.76 -9.57
N PHE A 113 -2.26 15.79 -10.78
CA PHE A 113 -2.75 14.58 -11.43
C PHE A 113 -1.63 13.65 -11.89
N GLY A 114 -0.45 14.19 -12.21
CA GLY A 114 0.74 13.38 -12.47
C GLY A 114 1.12 12.55 -11.25
N TYR A 115 1.35 13.19 -10.08
CA TYR A 115 1.69 12.47 -8.85
C TYR A 115 0.56 11.58 -8.33
N PHE A 116 -0.70 12.00 -8.51
CA PHE A 116 -1.87 11.19 -8.16
C PHE A 116 -1.89 9.87 -8.96
N SER A 117 -1.63 9.93 -10.27
CA SER A 117 -1.52 8.76 -11.14
C SER A 117 -0.31 7.88 -10.79
N LEU A 118 0.83 8.49 -10.42
CA LEU A 118 2.00 7.75 -9.93
C LEU A 118 1.70 6.99 -8.64
N CYS A 119 0.98 7.61 -7.68
CA CYS A 119 0.58 6.95 -6.43
C CYS A 119 -0.29 5.72 -6.72
N VAL A 120 -1.23 5.83 -7.66
CA VAL A 120 -2.10 4.71 -8.03
C VAL A 120 -1.31 3.60 -8.71
N SER A 121 -0.39 3.95 -9.61
CA SER A 121 0.52 3.00 -10.23
C SER A 121 1.33 2.25 -9.18
N ALA A 122 1.86 2.97 -8.18
CA ALA A 122 2.63 2.39 -7.09
C ALA A 122 1.77 1.47 -6.22
N THR A 123 0.56 1.90 -5.83
CA THR A 123 -0.36 1.08 -5.01
C THR A 123 -0.76 -0.21 -5.72
N VAL A 124 -1.06 -0.15 -7.02
CA VAL A 124 -1.37 -1.37 -7.78
C VAL A 124 -0.13 -2.24 -7.97
N GLY A 125 1.06 -1.63 -8.13
CA GLY A 125 2.31 -2.37 -8.11
C GLY A 125 2.58 -3.07 -6.76
N VAL A 126 2.27 -2.42 -5.63
CA VAL A 126 2.33 -3.04 -4.29
C VAL A 126 1.38 -4.24 -4.21
N ALA A 127 0.14 -4.07 -4.69
CA ALA A 127 -0.87 -5.12 -4.65
C ALA A 127 -0.50 -6.33 -5.52
N LEU A 128 0.04 -6.07 -6.71
CA LEU A 128 0.49 -7.09 -7.66
C LEU A 128 1.90 -7.60 -7.37
N ALA A 129 2.64 -7.08 -6.40
CA ALA A 129 4.01 -7.54 -6.15
C ALA A 129 4.03 -9.04 -5.84
N GLY A 130 4.79 -9.81 -6.62
CA GLY A 130 4.89 -11.26 -6.45
C GLY A 130 5.94 -11.69 -5.43
N ASN A 131 6.82 -10.79 -4.99
CA ASN A 131 7.84 -11.06 -3.98
C ASN A 131 8.17 -9.80 -3.16
N LEU A 132 8.93 -9.95 -2.07
CA LEU A 132 9.29 -8.85 -1.16
C LEU A 132 10.10 -7.73 -1.82
N VAL A 133 10.97 -8.03 -2.80
CA VAL A 133 11.78 -7.01 -3.49
C VAL A 133 10.89 -6.14 -4.38
N SER A 134 9.99 -6.75 -5.14
CA SER A 134 9.01 -6.05 -5.95
C SER A 134 8.08 -5.21 -5.08
N PHE A 135 7.65 -5.79 -3.94
CA PHE A 135 6.82 -5.10 -2.96
C PHE A 135 7.53 -3.84 -2.46
N LEU A 136 8.79 -3.97 -2.01
CA LEU A 136 9.58 -2.85 -1.50
C LEU A 136 9.75 -1.73 -2.53
N LEU A 137 10.02 -2.07 -3.79
CA LEU A 137 10.19 -1.09 -4.87
C LEU A 137 8.91 -0.24 -5.04
N PHE A 138 7.76 -0.89 -5.17
CA PHE A 138 6.49 -0.16 -5.32
C PHE A 138 6.06 0.54 -4.03
N TYR A 139 6.40 -0.04 -2.88
CA TYR A 139 6.14 0.55 -1.58
C TYR A 139 6.90 1.87 -1.43
N GLU A 140 8.18 1.94 -1.79
CA GLU A 140 8.94 3.20 -1.75
C GLU A 140 8.58 4.15 -2.89
N MET A 141 8.25 3.64 -4.07
CA MET A 141 7.68 4.47 -5.15
C MET A 141 6.41 5.20 -4.66
N LEU A 142 5.55 4.52 -3.90
CA LEU A 142 4.36 5.14 -3.29
C LEU A 142 4.74 6.23 -2.29
N THR A 143 5.77 6.01 -1.46
CA THR A 143 6.28 7.01 -0.52
C THR A 143 6.69 8.29 -1.24
N LEU A 144 7.53 8.15 -2.26
CA LEU A 144 8.09 9.28 -3.00
C LEU A 144 7.03 10.00 -3.85
N ALA A 145 6.11 9.25 -4.47
CA ALA A 145 5.01 9.83 -5.25
C ALA A 145 3.99 10.59 -4.39
N THR A 146 3.80 10.18 -3.13
CA THR A 146 2.83 10.79 -2.22
C THR A 146 3.33 12.12 -1.66
N PHE A 147 4.64 12.27 -1.40
CA PHE A 147 5.19 13.46 -0.76
C PHE A 147 4.78 14.78 -1.47
N PRO A 148 4.91 14.91 -2.81
CA PRO A 148 4.46 16.10 -3.54
C PRO A 148 2.97 16.42 -3.40
N LEU A 149 2.14 15.41 -3.16
CA LEU A 149 0.70 15.60 -2.91
C LEU A 149 0.44 16.14 -1.50
N VAL A 150 1.21 15.71 -0.50
CA VAL A 150 1.12 16.24 0.88
C VAL A 150 1.51 17.71 0.91
N VAL A 151 2.59 18.08 0.22
CA VAL A 151 3.08 19.47 0.17
C VAL A 151 2.38 20.33 -0.90
N HIS A 152 1.36 19.81 -1.57
CA HIS A 152 0.80 20.41 -2.79
C HIS A 152 0.39 21.89 -2.62
N ARG A 153 -0.17 22.25 -1.46
CA ARG A 153 -0.59 23.62 -1.15
C ARG A 153 0.56 24.62 -1.02
N GLY A 154 1.79 24.16 -0.77
CA GLY A 154 2.98 25.01 -0.66
C GLY A 154 3.05 25.91 0.58
N THR A 155 2.09 25.82 1.52
CA THR A 155 2.13 26.61 2.76
C THR A 155 3.22 26.10 3.72
N PRO A 156 3.70 26.92 4.67
CA PRO A 156 4.68 26.49 5.67
C PRO A 156 4.24 25.24 6.45
N GLU A 157 2.94 25.12 6.74
CA GLU A 157 2.34 23.98 7.42
C GLU A 157 2.37 22.73 6.53
N ALA A 158 2.05 22.87 5.23
CA ALA A 158 2.09 21.78 4.27
C ALA A 158 3.52 21.25 4.10
N LEU A 159 4.51 22.14 4.00
CA LEU A 159 5.92 21.78 3.92
C LEU A 159 6.41 21.08 5.19
N ARG A 160 6.00 21.56 6.37
CA ARG A 160 6.31 20.90 7.65
C ARG A 160 5.71 19.51 7.72
N ALA A 161 4.44 19.35 7.36
CA ALA A 161 3.76 18.06 7.33
C ALA A 161 4.44 17.09 6.35
N GLY A 162 4.84 17.57 5.17
CA GLY A 162 5.57 16.77 4.18
C GLY A 162 6.93 16.29 4.68
N ARG A 163 7.69 17.13 5.41
CA ARG A 163 8.97 16.71 6.02
C ARG A 163 8.76 15.64 7.08
N ILE A 164 7.73 15.77 7.91
CA ILE A 164 7.39 14.77 8.93
C ILE A 164 6.93 13.48 8.27
N TYR A 165 6.09 13.57 7.24
CA TYR A 165 5.69 12.44 6.42
C TYR A 165 6.90 11.67 5.90
N LEU A 166 7.85 12.35 5.25
CA LEU A 166 9.07 11.70 4.72
C LEU A 166 9.93 11.11 5.82
N ALA A 167 10.17 11.83 6.92
CA ALA A 167 10.99 11.34 8.02
C ALA A 167 10.47 10.01 8.58
N TYR A 168 9.15 9.90 8.76
CA TYR A 168 8.52 8.66 9.17
C TYR A 168 8.59 7.60 8.07
N THR A 169 8.11 7.91 6.87
CA THR A 169 7.87 6.90 5.81
C THR A 169 9.15 6.40 5.16
N VAL A 170 10.15 7.26 4.94
CA VAL A 170 11.48 6.84 4.44
C VAL A 170 12.23 6.09 5.53
N GLY A 171 12.15 6.53 6.79
CA GLY A 171 12.73 5.80 7.92
C GLY A 171 12.12 4.40 8.08
N GLY A 172 10.79 4.29 7.99
CA GLY A 172 10.08 3.01 7.96
C GLY A 172 10.46 2.17 6.74
N GLY A 173 10.54 2.79 5.56
CA GLY A 173 11.02 2.15 4.33
C GLY A 173 12.42 1.55 4.45
N ALA A 174 13.34 2.24 5.13
CA ALA A 174 14.67 1.73 5.44
C ALA A 174 14.62 0.50 6.37
N LEU A 175 13.73 0.48 7.36
CA LEU A 175 13.50 -0.72 8.19
C LEU A 175 12.98 -1.89 7.36
N VAL A 176 12.01 -1.64 6.46
CA VAL A 176 11.51 -2.68 5.54
C VAL A 176 12.64 -3.19 4.66
N LEU A 177 13.45 -2.31 4.06
CA LEU A 177 14.61 -2.67 3.25
C LEU A 177 15.59 -3.57 4.03
N MET A 178 15.92 -3.22 5.28
CA MET A 178 16.79 -4.05 6.11
C MET A 178 16.18 -5.43 6.41
N GLY A 179 14.87 -5.49 6.70
CA GLY A 179 14.17 -6.76 6.90
C GLY A 179 14.15 -7.61 5.62
N VAL A 180 13.89 -7.00 4.46
CA VAL A 180 13.93 -7.69 3.15
C VAL A 180 15.34 -8.18 2.82
N ALA A 181 16.38 -7.36 3.05
CA ALA A 181 17.76 -7.75 2.82
C ALA A 181 18.21 -8.91 3.72
N LEU A 182 17.77 -8.91 4.98
CA LEU A 182 18.03 -10.00 5.92
C LEU A 182 17.31 -11.29 5.52
N LEU A 183 16.04 -11.22 5.10
CA LEU A 183 15.36 -12.42 4.59
C LEU A 183 15.97 -12.90 3.27
N HIS A 184 16.46 -11.98 2.44
CA HIS A 184 17.12 -12.31 1.18
C HIS A 184 18.39 -13.12 1.40
N SER A 185 19.21 -12.79 2.41
CA SER A 185 20.40 -13.56 2.73
C SER A 185 20.11 -14.97 3.26
N LEU A 186 18.91 -15.20 3.81
CA LEU A 186 18.50 -16.50 4.36
C LEU A 186 17.77 -17.39 3.34
N ALA A 187 16.93 -16.80 2.49
CA ALA A 187 15.98 -17.54 1.64
C ALA A 187 15.99 -17.11 0.16
N GLY A 188 16.78 -16.12 -0.24
CA GLY A 188 16.75 -15.56 -1.59
C GLY A 188 15.53 -14.66 -1.84
N THR A 189 14.99 -14.64 -3.06
CA THR A 189 13.79 -13.86 -3.41
C THR A 189 12.63 -14.75 -3.89
N PRO A 190 12.13 -15.67 -3.05
CA PRO A 190 11.00 -16.49 -3.45
C PRO A 190 9.77 -15.63 -3.71
N ASP A 191 8.93 -16.11 -4.62
CA ASP A 191 7.58 -15.56 -4.80
C ASP A 191 6.77 -15.80 -3.51
N PHE A 192 5.77 -14.96 -3.26
CA PHE A 192 4.84 -15.09 -2.15
C PHE A 192 4.08 -16.43 -2.22
N GLN A 193 3.95 -17.11 -1.07
CA GLN A 193 3.32 -18.43 -0.98
C GLN A 193 2.29 -18.43 0.14
N ALA A 194 1.06 -18.89 -0.10
CA ALA A 194 -0.06 -18.77 0.85
C ALA A 194 0.18 -19.32 2.29
N ALA A 195 1.16 -20.21 2.46
CA ALA A 195 1.54 -20.80 3.76
C ALA A 195 2.88 -20.27 4.31
N GLY A 196 3.47 -19.26 3.67
CA GLY A 196 4.82 -18.80 3.92
C GLY A 196 5.87 -19.73 3.32
N TYR A 197 7.11 -19.23 3.24
CA TYR A 197 8.27 -19.98 2.73
C TYR A 197 9.40 -20.09 3.75
N LEU A 198 9.18 -19.63 4.99
CA LEU A 198 10.21 -19.56 6.04
C LEU A 198 10.13 -20.69 7.08
N LEU A 199 9.11 -21.56 7.04
CA LEU A 199 8.92 -22.61 8.04
C LEU A 199 10.14 -23.53 8.18
N GLU A 200 10.74 -23.94 7.05
CA GLU A 200 11.93 -24.81 7.03
C GLU A 200 13.19 -24.14 7.60
N ARG A 201 13.18 -22.81 7.79
CA ARG A 201 14.30 -22.05 8.37
C ARG A 201 14.16 -21.84 9.87
N VAL A 202 13.01 -22.18 10.44
CA VAL A 202 12.76 -22.13 11.89
C VAL A 202 13.55 -23.25 12.58
N GLY A 203 14.15 -22.94 13.73
CA GLY A 203 15.10 -23.75 14.47
C GLY A 203 16.55 -23.33 14.21
N GLU A 204 16.95 -23.19 12.95
CA GLU A 204 18.32 -22.83 12.57
C GLU A 204 18.56 -21.31 12.62
N HIS A 205 17.56 -20.50 12.24
CA HIS A 205 17.72 -19.06 12.03
C HIS A 205 16.76 -18.20 12.87
N ASP A 206 16.26 -18.72 13.99
CA ASP A 206 15.20 -18.09 14.79
C ASP A 206 15.46 -16.61 15.14
N VAL A 207 16.67 -16.29 15.59
CA VAL A 207 17.03 -14.90 15.95
C VAL A 207 16.95 -13.98 14.74
N ALA A 208 17.50 -14.40 13.60
CA ALA A 208 17.49 -13.61 12.38
C ALA A 208 16.06 -13.43 11.84
N LEU A 209 15.23 -14.48 11.91
CA LEU A 209 13.82 -14.42 11.53
C LEU A 209 13.01 -13.49 12.44
N ARG A 210 13.22 -13.52 13.76
CA ARG A 210 12.59 -12.58 14.71
C ARG A 210 13.00 -11.14 14.45
N VAL A 211 14.29 -10.89 14.22
CA VAL A 211 14.80 -9.56 13.87
C VAL A 211 14.19 -9.07 12.56
N ALA A 212 14.18 -9.92 11.51
CA ALA A 212 13.57 -9.58 10.23
C ALA A 212 12.09 -9.23 10.38
N PHE A 213 11.34 -10.03 11.16
CA PHE A 213 9.93 -9.75 11.42
C PHE A 213 9.73 -8.40 12.12
N VAL A 214 10.49 -8.11 13.17
CA VAL A 214 10.41 -6.84 13.89
C VAL A 214 10.74 -5.66 12.97
N LEU A 215 11.79 -5.77 12.15
CA LEU A 215 12.14 -4.72 11.18
C LEU A 215 11.02 -4.48 10.17
N LEU A 216 10.44 -5.55 9.61
CA LEU A 216 9.33 -5.47 8.67
C LEU A 216 8.07 -4.87 9.33
N ILE A 217 7.68 -5.34 10.53
CA ILE A 217 6.50 -4.83 11.24
C ILE A 217 6.68 -3.38 11.66
N LEU A 218 7.86 -2.97 12.13
CA LEU A 218 8.12 -1.56 12.44
C LEU A 218 8.06 -0.70 11.17
N GLY A 219 8.68 -1.14 10.08
CA GLY A 219 8.68 -0.39 8.82
C GLY A 219 7.30 -0.27 8.17
N LEU A 220 6.57 -1.39 8.06
CA LEU A 220 5.20 -1.44 7.55
C LEU A 220 4.21 -0.74 8.50
N GLY A 221 4.47 -0.86 9.81
CA GLY A 221 3.72 -0.23 10.89
C GLY A 221 3.72 1.30 10.80
N VAL A 222 4.73 1.91 10.19
CA VAL A 222 4.69 3.35 9.88
C VAL A 222 3.52 3.66 8.95
N LYS A 223 3.42 3.03 7.77
CA LYS A 223 2.33 3.32 6.84
C LYS A 223 0.99 2.83 7.35
N ALA A 224 0.94 1.67 8.01
CA ALA A 224 -0.26 1.18 8.68
C ALA A 224 -0.69 2.05 9.88
N ALA A 225 0.16 3.02 10.27
CA ALA A 225 -0.05 3.93 11.39
C ALA A 225 -0.29 3.21 12.74
N LEU A 226 0.49 2.16 13.01
CA LEU A 226 0.55 1.52 14.33
C LEU A 226 1.17 2.47 15.36
N ILE A 227 0.77 2.39 16.63
CA ILE A 227 1.48 3.14 17.68
C ILE A 227 2.89 2.56 17.90
N PRO A 228 3.90 3.38 18.20
CA PRO A 228 3.91 4.86 18.27
C PRO A 228 4.21 5.56 16.92
N LEU A 229 4.19 4.84 15.80
CA LEU A 229 4.66 5.27 14.47
C LEU A 229 3.62 6.06 13.65
N HIS A 230 2.44 6.32 14.21
CA HIS A 230 1.30 6.94 13.54
C HIS A 230 1.37 8.47 13.39
N GLY A 231 2.32 9.13 14.04
CA GLY A 231 2.33 10.60 14.24
C GLY A 231 2.31 11.43 12.95
N TRP A 232 2.73 10.86 11.82
CA TRP A 232 2.67 11.52 10.51
C TRP A 232 1.24 11.69 9.98
N LEU A 233 0.33 10.75 10.26
CA LEU A 233 -0.97 10.65 9.60
C LEU A 233 -1.91 11.81 9.99
N PRO A 234 -2.09 12.17 11.27
CA PRO A 234 -2.90 13.33 11.63
C PRO A 234 -2.33 14.66 11.11
N GLN A 235 -1.01 14.73 10.92
CA GLN A 235 -0.34 15.94 10.41
C GLN A 235 -0.48 16.09 8.89
N ALA A 236 -0.58 14.96 8.17
CA ALA A 236 -0.81 14.95 6.73
C ALA A 236 -2.23 15.45 6.32
N MET A 237 -3.14 15.69 7.28
CA MET A 237 -4.48 16.23 7.02
C MET A 237 -4.51 17.68 6.49
N VAL A 238 -3.34 18.35 6.43
CA VAL A 238 -3.17 19.63 5.73
C VAL A 238 -3.30 19.50 4.21
N ALA A 239 -3.18 18.28 3.68
CA ALA A 239 -3.29 18.02 2.25
C ALA A 239 -4.72 18.31 1.70
N PRO A 240 -4.87 18.53 0.39
CA PRO A 240 -6.19 18.64 -0.25
C PRO A 240 -7.07 17.42 0.02
N ALA A 241 -8.40 17.60 0.05
CA ALA A 241 -9.34 16.51 0.39
C ALA A 241 -9.17 15.24 -0.47
N PRO A 242 -8.94 15.30 -1.79
CA PRO A 242 -8.68 14.10 -2.58
C PRO A 242 -7.39 13.38 -2.18
N VAL A 243 -6.38 14.11 -1.69
CA VAL A 243 -5.13 13.52 -1.16
C VAL A 243 -5.40 12.86 0.18
N SER A 244 -6.20 13.48 1.06
CA SER A 244 -6.65 12.82 2.30
C SER A 244 -7.39 11.52 2.00
N ALA A 245 -8.28 11.49 1.00
CA ALA A 245 -8.90 10.25 0.56
C ALA A 245 -7.85 9.23 0.07
N LEU A 246 -6.86 9.66 -0.72
CA LEU A 246 -5.78 8.77 -1.18
C LEU A 246 -4.96 8.19 -0.02
N LEU A 247 -4.61 9.00 0.97
CA LEU A 247 -3.82 8.60 2.14
C LEU A 247 -4.57 7.59 3.01
N HIS A 248 -5.86 7.83 3.27
CA HIS A 248 -6.67 7.09 4.25
C HIS A 248 -7.49 5.94 3.64
N ALA A 249 -8.04 6.15 2.45
CA ALA A 249 -8.99 5.26 1.78
C ALA A 249 -8.37 4.45 0.64
N VAL A 250 -7.41 4.97 -0.13
CA VAL A 250 -7.01 4.32 -1.39
C VAL A 250 -5.68 3.57 -1.32
N ALA A 251 -4.66 4.20 -0.73
CA ALA A 251 -3.27 3.84 -1.00
C ALA A 251 -2.43 3.62 0.26
N VAL A 252 -2.01 4.69 0.94
CA VAL A 252 -0.84 4.64 1.83
C VAL A 252 -1.07 3.75 3.04
N VAL A 253 -2.13 3.97 3.81
CA VAL A 253 -2.40 3.15 5.01
C VAL A 253 -2.78 1.71 4.65
N LYS A 254 -3.45 1.51 3.51
CA LYS A 254 -3.77 0.17 3.00
C LYS A 254 -2.54 -0.59 2.55
N ALA A 255 -1.60 0.05 1.87
CA ALA A 255 -0.34 -0.58 1.48
C ALA A 255 0.46 -1.05 2.71
N GLY A 256 0.44 -0.28 3.80
CA GLY A 256 1.01 -0.71 5.08
C GLY A 256 0.32 -1.95 5.66
N ALA A 257 -1.00 -1.91 5.81
CA ALA A 257 -1.78 -3.02 6.34
C ALA A 257 -1.70 -4.28 5.47
N PHE A 258 -1.84 -4.13 4.15
CA PHE A 258 -1.67 -5.19 3.16
C PHE A 258 -0.27 -5.80 3.21
N GLY A 259 0.78 -4.98 3.37
CA GLY A 259 2.14 -5.47 3.60
C GLY A 259 2.25 -6.33 4.84
N ILE A 260 1.58 -5.96 5.95
CA ILE A 260 1.54 -6.78 7.16
C ILE A 260 0.85 -8.12 6.87
N VAL A 261 -0.26 -8.13 6.13
CA VAL A 261 -0.93 -9.38 5.70
C VAL A 261 0.04 -10.27 4.92
N ARG A 262 0.73 -9.71 3.91
CA ARG A 262 1.72 -10.44 3.10
C ARG A 262 2.86 -11.00 3.96
N VAL A 263 3.39 -10.23 4.89
CA VAL A 263 4.46 -10.71 5.78
C VAL A 263 3.96 -11.84 6.69
N VAL A 264 2.75 -11.71 7.24
CA VAL A 264 2.17 -12.69 8.15
C VAL A 264 1.86 -14.02 7.45
N TYR A 265 1.17 -13.98 6.31
CA TYR A 265 0.68 -15.19 5.64
C TYR A 265 1.60 -15.68 4.52
N ASP A 266 2.15 -14.77 3.70
CA ASP A 266 2.85 -15.19 2.49
C ASP A 266 4.37 -15.32 2.63
N VAL A 267 4.94 -14.73 3.68
CA VAL A 267 6.38 -14.76 3.96
C VAL A 267 6.68 -15.72 5.11
N PHE A 268 6.15 -15.42 6.30
CA PHE A 268 6.36 -16.26 7.48
C PHE A 268 5.42 -17.47 7.48
N GLY A 269 4.13 -17.23 7.26
CA GLY A 269 3.11 -18.25 7.44
C GLY A 269 2.71 -18.41 8.92
N ALA A 270 1.50 -18.89 9.15
CA ALA A 270 0.94 -19.02 10.50
C ALA A 270 1.79 -19.91 11.41
N GLU A 271 2.25 -21.06 10.90
CA GLU A 271 3.02 -22.02 11.70
C GLU A 271 4.38 -21.46 12.14
N ALA A 272 5.12 -20.78 11.25
CA ALA A 272 6.39 -20.17 11.61
C ALA A 272 6.20 -19.06 12.65
N LEU A 273 5.16 -18.22 12.51
CA LEU A 273 4.86 -17.19 13.50
C LEU A 273 4.47 -17.75 14.86
N THR A 274 3.74 -18.87 14.90
CA THR A 274 3.43 -19.57 16.15
C THR A 274 4.69 -20.10 16.83
N ARG A 275 5.57 -20.80 16.09
CA ARG A 275 6.82 -21.35 16.64
C ARG A 275 7.79 -20.26 17.11
N LEU A 276 7.81 -19.11 16.42
CA LEU A 276 8.66 -17.97 16.78
C LEU A 276 8.04 -17.06 17.85
N GLU A 277 6.80 -17.31 18.28
CA GLU A 277 6.02 -16.53 19.26
C GLU A 277 5.79 -15.06 18.86
N LEU A 278 5.68 -14.80 17.56
CA LEU A 278 5.62 -13.44 17.00
C LEU A 278 4.20 -12.89 16.88
N ALA A 279 3.19 -13.76 16.84
CA ALA A 279 1.78 -13.37 16.69
C ALA A 279 1.24 -12.59 17.89
N GLY A 280 1.59 -13.01 19.12
CA GLY A 280 1.13 -12.38 20.36
C GLY A 280 1.52 -10.90 20.48
N PRO A 281 2.80 -10.53 20.31
CA PRO A 281 3.23 -9.13 20.31
C PRO A 281 2.52 -8.27 19.25
N LEU A 282 2.35 -8.80 18.03
CA LEU A 282 1.65 -8.08 16.95
C LEU A 282 0.18 -7.86 17.28
N LEU A 283 -0.48 -8.86 17.87
CA LEU A 283 -1.88 -8.79 18.33
C LEU A 283 -2.05 -7.69 19.38
N TRP A 284 -1.19 -7.65 20.40
CA TRP A 284 -1.24 -6.63 21.45
C TRP A 284 -0.95 -5.23 20.91
N LEU A 285 -0.01 -5.10 19.97
CA LEU A 285 0.29 -3.84 19.30
C LEU A 285 -0.92 -3.31 18.52
N ALA A 286 -1.62 -4.20 17.81
CA ALA A 286 -2.84 -3.86 17.08
C ALA A 286 -3.97 -3.45 18.02
N ALA A 287 -4.23 -4.23 19.07
CA ALA A 287 -5.25 -3.94 20.08
C ALA A 287 -5.00 -2.60 20.78
N ALA A 288 -3.75 -2.34 21.18
CA ALA A 288 -3.36 -1.07 21.78
C ALA A 288 -3.54 0.11 20.81
N THR A 289 -3.23 -0.08 19.52
CA THR A 289 -3.44 0.95 18.49
C THR A 289 -4.92 1.25 18.28
N ILE A 290 -5.79 0.24 18.27
CA ILE A 290 -7.25 0.39 18.18
C ILE A 290 -7.76 1.27 19.33
N LEU A 291 -7.44 0.90 20.58
CA LEU A 291 -7.88 1.63 21.76
C LEU A 291 -7.33 3.07 21.76
N TYR A 292 -6.04 3.22 21.47
CA TYR A 292 -5.41 4.54 21.41
C TYR A 292 -6.04 5.43 20.34
N GLY A 293 -6.21 4.93 19.12
CA GLY A 293 -6.82 5.66 18.00
C GLY A 293 -8.25 6.08 18.32
N SER A 294 -9.05 5.18 18.89
CA SER A 294 -10.44 5.46 19.28
C SER A 294 -10.52 6.53 20.37
N LEU A 295 -9.71 6.43 21.43
CA LEU A 295 -9.68 7.44 22.51
C LEU A 295 -9.21 8.80 22.00
N ARG A 296 -8.16 8.84 21.17
CA ARG A 296 -7.67 10.09 20.59
C ARG A 296 -8.66 10.73 19.64
N ALA A 297 -9.42 9.95 18.88
CA ALA A 297 -10.47 10.46 17.99
C ALA A 297 -11.56 11.20 18.78
N LEU A 298 -12.02 10.64 19.90
CA LEU A 298 -13.02 11.29 20.77
C LEU A 298 -12.53 12.63 21.34
N GLN A 299 -11.23 12.78 21.54
CA GLN A 299 -10.61 14.02 22.03
C GLN A 299 -10.41 15.09 20.94
N GLN A 300 -10.55 14.75 19.65
CA GLN A 300 -10.35 15.72 18.57
C GLN A 300 -11.59 16.59 18.35
N GLN A 301 -11.38 17.90 18.28
CA GLN A 301 -12.42 18.87 17.90
C GLN A 301 -12.52 19.06 16.39
N GLU A 302 -11.39 18.97 15.67
CA GLU A 302 -11.33 19.16 14.23
C GLU A 302 -11.66 17.85 13.50
N LEU A 303 -12.57 17.91 12.51
CA LEU A 303 -13.12 16.73 11.85
C LEU A 303 -12.07 15.92 11.11
N LYS A 304 -11.15 16.54 10.37
CA LYS A 304 -10.12 15.80 9.63
C LYS A 304 -9.19 15.07 10.57
N LYS A 305 -8.72 15.71 11.65
CA LYS A 305 -7.91 15.03 12.69
C LYS A 305 -8.68 13.89 13.36
N ARG A 306 -9.97 14.08 13.64
CA ARG A 306 -10.84 13.01 14.19
C ARG A 306 -10.89 11.81 13.25
N LEU A 307 -11.09 12.05 11.95
CA LEU A 307 -11.08 10.99 10.92
C LEU A 307 -9.71 10.32 10.79
N ALA A 308 -8.61 11.07 10.98
CA ALA A 308 -7.26 10.50 10.98
C ALA A 308 -7.07 9.47 12.10
N TYR A 309 -7.48 9.80 13.33
CA TYR A 309 -7.42 8.89 14.46
C TYR A 309 -8.41 7.72 14.35
N SER A 310 -9.58 7.95 13.77
CA SER A 310 -10.48 6.84 13.40
C SER A 310 -9.79 5.88 12.42
N THR A 311 -9.10 6.40 11.40
CA THR A 311 -8.33 5.58 10.45
C THR A 311 -7.25 4.74 11.15
N ILE A 312 -6.50 5.34 12.07
CA ILE A 312 -5.48 4.62 12.88
C ILE A 312 -6.10 3.40 13.58
N SER A 313 -7.29 3.60 14.17
CA SER A 313 -8.02 2.53 14.83
C SER A 313 -8.52 1.48 13.84
N GLN A 314 -9.23 1.88 12.78
CA GLN A 314 -9.85 0.96 11.82
C GLN A 314 -8.81 0.12 11.05
N VAL A 315 -7.71 0.74 10.58
CA VAL A 315 -6.63 0.00 9.89
C VAL A 315 -6.00 -1.05 10.80
N SER A 316 -5.94 -0.79 12.11
CA SER A 316 -5.38 -1.74 13.08
C SER A 316 -6.26 -2.96 13.34
N TYR A 317 -7.56 -2.92 13.02
CA TYR A 317 -8.40 -4.13 13.03
C TYR A 317 -7.96 -5.14 11.96
N VAL A 318 -7.41 -4.68 10.84
CA VAL A 318 -6.82 -5.58 9.83
C VAL A 318 -5.64 -6.33 10.43
N THR A 319 -4.71 -5.60 11.07
CA THR A 319 -3.55 -6.17 11.77
C THR A 319 -3.98 -7.13 12.89
N LEU A 320 -5.01 -6.77 13.67
CA LEU A 320 -5.55 -7.62 14.72
C LEU A 320 -6.10 -8.94 14.15
N GLY A 321 -6.90 -8.86 13.07
CA GLY A 321 -7.50 -10.01 12.41
C GLY A 321 -6.45 -10.98 11.88
N VAL A 322 -5.38 -10.47 11.27
CA VAL A 322 -4.30 -11.34 10.77
C VAL A 322 -3.40 -11.88 11.88
N ALA A 323 -3.16 -11.12 12.94
CA ALA A 323 -2.33 -11.56 14.07
C ALA A 323 -2.96 -12.67 14.92
N LEU A 324 -4.28 -12.87 14.82
CA LEU A 324 -4.98 -13.99 15.46
C LEU A 324 -4.67 -15.35 14.81
N LEU A 325 -4.11 -15.37 13.59
CA LEU A 325 -3.75 -16.57 12.83
C LEU A 325 -4.90 -17.57 12.56
N GLY A 326 -6.15 -17.21 12.88
CA GLY A 326 -7.33 -18.00 12.59
C GLY A 326 -7.93 -17.67 11.22
N PRO A 327 -8.38 -18.66 10.42
CA PRO A 327 -8.95 -18.40 9.09
C PRO A 327 -10.11 -17.39 9.08
N ILE A 328 -11.03 -17.50 10.04
CA ILE A 328 -12.18 -16.59 10.16
C ILE A 328 -11.71 -15.17 10.54
N ALA A 329 -10.72 -15.06 11.44
CA ALA A 329 -10.16 -13.77 11.84
C ALA A 329 -9.40 -13.09 10.68
N ALA A 330 -8.65 -13.87 9.89
CA ALA A 330 -7.96 -13.41 8.69
C ALA A 330 -8.95 -12.87 7.66
N ILE A 331 -10.02 -13.62 7.36
CA ILE A 331 -11.10 -13.19 6.47
C ILE A 331 -11.75 -11.92 7.02
N GLY A 332 -12.05 -11.86 8.32
CA GLY A 332 -12.58 -10.66 8.97
C GLY A 332 -11.68 -9.44 8.79
N GLY A 333 -10.37 -9.59 8.96
CA GLY A 333 -9.39 -8.53 8.73
C GLY A 333 -9.33 -8.06 7.28
N LEU A 334 -9.35 -8.99 6.31
CA LEU A 334 -9.36 -8.67 4.88
C LEU A 334 -10.65 -7.99 4.44
N VAL A 335 -11.79 -8.48 4.93
CA VAL A 335 -13.11 -7.87 4.68
C VAL A 335 -13.15 -6.47 5.31
N HIS A 336 -12.56 -6.28 6.49
CA HIS A 336 -12.45 -4.96 7.11
C HIS A 336 -11.58 -4.00 6.28
N LEU A 337 -10.47 -4.46 5.71
CA LEU A 337 -9.63 -3.67 4.80
C LEU A 337 -10.44 -3.12 3.61
N VAL A 338 -11.37 -3.91 3.07
CA VAL A 338 -12.28 -3.49 1.98
C VAL A 338 -13.30 -2.47 2.47
N HIS A 339 -14.02 -2.74 3.55
CA HIS A 339 -15.08 -1.86 4.04
C HIS A 339 -14.58 -0.53 4.62
N GLN A 340 -13.33 -0.49 5.07
CA GLN A 340 -12.65 0.71 5.54
C GLN A 340 -12.13 1.59 4.39
N GLY A 341 -12.06 1.06 3.17
CA GLY A 341 -11.74 1.79 1.94
C GLY A 341 -12.92 2.58 1.44
#